data_AF-A0A939JYN0-F1
#
_entry.id   AF-A0A939JYN0-F1
#
_cell.length_a   1.000
_cell.length_b   1.000
_cell.length_c   1.000
_cell.angle_alpha   90.00
_cell.angle_beta   90.00
_cell.angle_gamma   90.00
#
_symmetry.space_group_name_H-M   'P 1'
#
loop_
_entity.id
_entity.type
_entity.pdbx_description
1 polymer ?
#
loop_
_entity_poly.entity_id
_entity_poly.type
_entity_poly.pdbx_seq_one_letter_code
_entity_poly.pdbx_strand_id
1 'polypeptide(L)'
;NLNVHKSPRAAKALAERGAWRLLLPKYSPDLNPIEMAFAKLKALLRKAKARTTDDLWRALGDICDLFEPDECWNYFKTAGYVAD
;
A
#
# COMPACT_ATOMS: atom_id res chain seq x y z
N ASN A 1 -3.28 1.93 -12.63
CA ASN A 1 -2.57 2.86 -13.56
C ASN A 1 -3.45 4.07 -13.93
N LEU A 2 -4.12 4.68 -12.93
CA LEU A 2 -4.97 5.85 -13.12
C LEU A 2 -4.19 6.99 -13.80
N ASN A 3 -4.85 7.80 -14.63
CA ASN A 3 -4.17 8.82 -15.44
C ASN A 3 -3.33 9.80 -14.60
N VAL A 4 -3.78 10.12 -13.39
CA VAL A 4 -3.06 11.01 -12.47
C VAL A 4 -1.69 10.47 -12.05
N HIS A 5 -1.46 9.14 -12.08
CA HIS A 5 -0.15 8.53 -11.77
C HIS A 5 0.85 8.64 -12.94
N LYS A 6 0.42 9.10 -14.12
CA LYS A 6 1.28 9.25 -15.31
C LYS A 6 1.91 10.64 -15.45
N SER A 7 1.74 11.51 -14.46
CA SER A 7 2.27 12.87 -14.45
C SER A 7 3.77 12.92 -14.83
N PRO A 8 4.16 13.72 -15.84
CA PRO A 8 5.57 13.93 -16.19
C PRO A 8 6.34 14.62 -15.05
N ARG A 9 5.70 15.54 -14.33
CA ARG A 9 6.28 16.22 -13.17
C ARG A 9 6.64 15.24 -12.07
N ALA A 10 5.76 14.28 -11.77
CA ALA A 10 6.04 13.26 -10.76
C ALA A 10 7.17 12.32 -11.19
N ALA A 11 7.22 11.92 -12.48
CA ALA A 11 8.34 11.11 -12.99
C ALA A 11 9.68 11.84 -12.87
N LYS A 12 9.73 13.13 -13.19
CA LYS A 12 10.95 13.94 -13.04
C LYS A 12 11.40 13.99 -11.59
N ALA A 13 10.48 14.27 -10.66
CA ALA A 13 10.80 14.34 -9.23
C ALA A 13 11.31 12.99 -8.66
N LEU A 14 10.78 11.85 -9.13
CA LEU A 14 11.29 10.53 -8.75
C LEU A 14 12.70 10.28 -9.31
N ALA A 15 12.91 10.61 -10.59
CA ALA A 15 14.20 10.44 -11.25
C ALA A 15 15.32 11.26 -10.60
N GLU A 16 15.03 12.49 -10.16
CA GLU A 16 15.94 13.34 -9.39
C GLU A 16 16.38 12.70 -8.05
N ARG A 17 15.63 11.71 -7.56
CA ARG A 17 15.96 10.92 -6.35
C ARG A 17 16.51 9.52 -6.68
N GLY A 18 16.79 9.21 -7.95
CA GLY A 18 17.23 7.88 -8.38
C GLY A 18 16.13 6.81 -8.34
N ALA A 19 14.87 7.22 -8.18
CA ALA A 19 13.72 6.33 -8.15
C ALA A 19 12.97 6.32 -9.49
N TRP A 20 12.19 5.26 -9.71
CA TRP A 20 11.36 5.10 -10.90
C TRP A 20 9.99 4.56 -10.51
N ARG A 21 9.04 4.58 -11.45
CA ARG A 21 7.67 4.11 -11.24
C ARG A 21 7.43 2.82 -12.00
N LEU A 22 6.89 1.81 -11.32
CA LEU A 22 6.37 0.61 -11.95
C LEU A 22 4.86 0.79 -12.18
N LEU A 23 4.44 0.89 -13.44
CA LEU A 23 3.02 0.93 -13.77
C LEU A 23 2.50 -0.49 -13.98
N LEU A 24 1.50 -0.87 -13.20
CA LEU A 24 0.83 -2.16 -13.35
C LEU A 24 -0.11 -2.18 -14.57
N PRO A 25 -0.33 -3.36 -15.19
CA PRO A 25 -1.41 -3.56 -16.16
C PRO A 25 -2.77 -3.19 -15.55
N LYS A 26 -3.75 -2.90 -16.41
CA LYS A 26 -5.11 -2.58 -15.94
C LYS A 26 -5.73 -3.81 -15.28
N TYR A 27 -6.47 -3.59 -14.19
CA TYR A 27 -7.20 -4.64 -13.46
C TYR A 27 -6.31 -5.79 -12.96
N SER A 28 -5.06 -5.49 -12.58
CA SER A 28 -4.13 -6.47 -11.99
C SER A 28 -3.86 -6.17 -10.51
N PRO A 29 -4.87 -6.30 -9.64
CA PRO A 29 -4.68 -6.09 -8.20
C PRO A 29 -3.71 -7.13 -7.60
N ASP A 30 -3.64 -8.32 -8.19
CA ASP A 30 -2.77 -9.41 -7.71
C ASP A 30 -1.27 -9.07 -7.81
N LEU A 31 -0.92 -8.11 -8.68
CA LEU A 31 0.43 -7.57 -8.82
C LEU A 31 0.69 -6.37 -7.90
N ASN A 32 -0.21 -6.05 -6.98
CA ASN A 32 -0.07 -4.91 -6.08
C ASN A 32 0.06 -5.41 -4.62
N PRO A 33 1.27 -5.43 -4.03
CA PRO A 33 1.50 -6.03 -2.72
C PRO A 33 0.70 -5.35 -1.59
N ILE A 34 0.26 -4.11 -1.79
CA ILE A 34 -0.53 -3.38 -0.79
C ILE A 34 -1.95 -3.94 -0.61
N GLU A 35 -2.48 -4.71 -1.57
CA GLU A 35 -3.88 -5.17 -1.51
C GLU A 35 -4.13 -6.08 -0.30
N MET A 36 -3.18 -6.98 0.01
CA MET A 36 -3.24 -7.85 1.19
C MET A 36 -3.14 -7.03 2.49
N ALA A 37 -2.20 -6.08 2.54
CA ALA A 37 -2.07 -5.17 3.68
C ALA A 37 -3.37 -4.38 3.93
N PHE A 38 -3.99 -3.87 2.86
CA PHE A 38 -5.24 -3.12 2.94
C PHE A 38 -6.42 -4.01 3.33
N ALA A 39 -6.44 -5.29 2.95
CA ALA A 39 -7.46 -6.22 3.43
C ALA A 39 -7.41 -6.38 4.95
N LYS A 40 -6.21 -6.60 5.53
CA LYS A 40 -5.98 -6.66 6.98
C LYS A 40 -6.35 -5.33 7.66
N LEU A 41 -5.83 -4.21 7.14
CA LEU A 41 -6.11 -2.85 7.63
C LEU A 41 -7.62 -2.59 7.74
N LYS A 42 -8.37 -2.86 6.66
CA LYS A 42 -9.83 -2.67 6.62
C LYS A 42 -10.55 -3.57 7.63
N ALA A 43 -10.10 -4.81 7.81
CA ALA A 43 -10.70 -5.72 8.78
C ALA A 43 -10.53 -5.20 10.22
N LEU A 44 -9.33 -4.72 10.55
CA LEU A 44 -9.02 -4.15 11.87
C LEU A 44 -9.76 -2.82 12.12
N LEU A 45 -9.83 -1.93 11.13
CA LEU A 45 -10.59 -0.68 11.23
C LEU A 45 -12.09 -0.94 11.46
N ARG A 46 -12.67 -1.93 10.75
CA ARG A 46 -14.07 -2.33 10.98
C ARG A 46 -14.28 -2.88 12.39
N LYS A 47 -13.30 -3.60 12.95
CA LYS A 47 -13.32 -4.10 14.33
C LYS A 47 -13.24 -2.96 15.36
N ALA A 48 -12.48 -1.91 15.07
CA ALA A 48 -12.32 -0.75 15.96
C ALA A 48 -13.61 0.08 16.15
N LYS A 49 -14.52 0.06 15.16
CA LYS A 49 -15.84 0.72 15.22
C LYS A 49 -15.78 2.22 15.59
N ALA A 50 -14.72 2.92 15.18
CA ALA A 50 -14.57 4.37 15.37
C ALA A 50 -15.78 5.13 14.79
N ARG A 51 -16.27 6.14 15.51
CA ARG A 51 -17.45 6.95 15.13
C ARG A 51 -17.12 8.41 14.86
N THR A 52 -15.88 8.80 15.07
CA THR A 52 -15.37 10.14 14.78
C THR A 52 -14.14 10.05 13.87
N THR A 53 -13.84 11.14 13.17
CA THR A 53 -12.63 11.25 12.34
C THR A 53 -11.37 11.09 13.19
N ASP A 54 -11.34 11.69 14.38
CA ASP A 54 -10.18 11.65 15.28
C ASP A 54 -9.92 10.23 15.80
N ASP A 55 -10.98 9.50 16.18
CA ASP A 55 -10.85 8.11 16.60
C ASP A 55 -10.44 7.21 15.45
N LEU A 56 -10.90 7.49 14.23
CA LEU A 56 -10.47 6.77 13.03
C LEU A 56 -8.98 6.96 12.77
N TRP A 57 -8.46 8.19 12.89
CA TRP A 57 -7.04 8.49 12.72
C TRP A 57 -6.17 7.81 13.77
N ARG A 58 -6.58 7.83 15.05
CA ARG A 58 -5.89 7.12 16.12
C ARG A 58 -5.86 5.62 15.87
N ALA A 59 -7.02 5.02 15.58
CA ALA A 59 -7.10 3.60 15.27
C ALA A 59 -6.26 3.22 14.04
N LEU A 60 -6.21 4.08 13.01
CA LEU A 60 -5.36 3.85 11.84
C LEU A 60 -3.88 3.81 12.22
N GLY A 61 -3.42 4.74 13.06
CA GLY A 61 -2.06 4.74 13.60
C GLY A 61 -1.73 3.46 14.37
N ASP A 62 -2.56 3.15 15.37
CA ASP A 62 -2.38 1.95 16.21
C ASP A 62 -2.36 0.66 15.37
N ILE A 63 -3.17 0.60 14.31
CA ILE A 63 -3.22 -0.58 13.42
C ILE A 63 -1.98 -0.65 12.52
N CYS A 64 -1.46 0.48 12.04
CA CYS A 64 -0.23 0.51 11.23
C CYS A 64 0.96 -0.08 12.00
N ASP A 65 1.01 0.10 13.33
CA ASP A 65 2.04 -0.48 14.19
C ASP A 65 1.95 -2.01 14.33
N LEU A 66 0.87 -2.64 13.83
CA LEU A 66 0.68 -4.11 13.85
C LEU A 66 1.21 -4.81 12.59
N PHE A 67 1.86 -4.09 11.68
CA PHE A 67 2.43 -4.66 10.46
C PHE A 67 3.92 -4.90 10.65
N GLU A 68 4.26 -6.16 10.89
CA GLU A 68 5.66 -6.56 11.07
C GLU A 68 6.41 -6.55 9.73
N PRO A 69 7.73 -6.25 9.73
CA PRO A 69 8.55 -6.26 8.51
C PRO A 69 8.47 -7.57 7.72
N ASP A 70 8.51 -8.72 8.40
CA ASP A 70 8.44 -10.04 7.76
C ASP A 70 7.08 -10.28 7.09
N GLU A 71 6.00 -9.81 7.71
CA GLU A 71 4.66 -9.87 7.12
C GLU A 71 4.60 -9.01 5.85
N CYS A 72 5.13 -7.78 5.90
CA CYS A 72 5.21 -6.91 4.74
C CYS A 72 6.03 -7.55 3.61
N TRP A 73 7.16 -8.17 3.94
CA TRP A 73 8.00 -8.88 2.98
C TRP A 73 7.26 -10.02 2.27
N ASN A 74 6.45 -10.77 3.01
CA ASN A 74 5.61 -11.84 2.45
C ASN A 74 4.56 -11.32 1.45
N TYR A 75 4.08 -10.09 1.59
CA TYR A 75 3.19 -9.49 0.60
C TYR A 75 3.91 -9.21 -0.74
N PHE A 76 5.14 -8.71 -0.69
CA PHE A 76 5.97 -8.54 -1.89
C PHE A 76 6.31 -9.87 -2.56
N LYS A 77 6.60 -10.89 -1.75
CA LYS A 77 6.82 -12.26 -2.25
C LYS A 77 5.58 -12.80 -2.95
N THR A 78 4.41 -12.67 -2.34
CA THR A 78 3.14 -13.13 -2.91
C THR A 78 2.80 -12.41 -4.23
N ALA A 79 3.13 -11.12 -4.34
CA ALA A 79 2.94 -10.35 -5.57
C ALA A 79 4.03 -10.57 -6.64
N GLY A 80 5.02 -11.44 -6.39
CA GLY A 80 6.04 -11.84 -7.36
C GLY A 80 7.23 -10.88 -7.47
N TYR A 81 7.48 -10.04 -6.47
CA TYR A 81 8.58 -9.06 -6.47
C TYR A 81 9.84 -9.51 -5.74
N VAL A 82 9.81 -10.68 -5.10
CA VAL A 82 10.91 -11.23 -4.32
C VAL A 82 11.14 -12.67 -4.74
N ALA A 83 12.39 -13.05 -4.93
CA ALA A 83 12.79 -14.43 -5.23
C ALA A 83 12.70 -15.32 -3.99
N ASP A 84 12.54 -16.63 -4.20
CA ASP A 84 12.60 -17.65 -3.14
C ASP A 84 14.00 -17.80 -2.54
#